data_AF-A0A829QJR0-F1
#
_entry.id   AF-A0A829QJR0-F1
#
_cell.length_a   1.000
_cell.length_b   1.000
_cell.length_c   1.000
_cell.angle_alpha   90.00
_cell.angle_beta   90.00
_cell.angle_gamma   90.00
#
_symmetry.space_group_name_H-M   'P 1'
#
loop_
_entity.id
_entity.type
_entity.pdbx_description
1 polymer ?
#
loop_
_entity_poly.entity_id
_entity_poly.type
_entity_poly.pdbx_seq_one_letter_code
_entity_poly.pdbx_strand_id
1 'polypeptide(L)'
;MNWTDPSDIPGIVAQLAKAQPSWERLGPEGRGQVLARFAQWLIDNTGRIEAQLIAETGKSKIDGGIEIPSILAIIAYYAPKAAEFLAPESRPRVLDCHEHQEDHRAPAAPQGGGGHLAVELSCGTGLLGCDPSTVGGLFSLTQAV
;
A
#
# COMPACT_ATOMS: atom_id res chain seq x y z
N MET A 1 34.14 -9.63 0.20
CA MET A 1 32.76 -9.11 0.31
C MET A 1 32.41 -9.06 1.78
N ASN A 2 32.04 -7.90 2.30
CA ASN A 2 31.59 -7.74 3.68
C ASN A 2 30.06 -7.81 3.68
N TRP A 3 29.51 -8.98 3.94
CA TRP A 3 28.07 -9.18 4.08
C TRP A 3 27.61 -8.69 5.46
N THR A 4 26.38 -8.23 5.57
CA THR A 4 25.76 -7.88 6.85
C THR A 4 25.76 -9.09 7.77
N ASP A 5 26.25 -8.94 9.01
CA ASP A 5 26.19 -10.02 9.99
C ASP A 5 24.73 -10.20 10.44
N PRO A 6 24.21 -11.44 10.55
CA PRO A 6 22.84 -11.66 11.01
C PRO A 6 22.51 -11.00 12.36
N SER A 7 23.51 -10.81 13.23
CA SER A 7 23.37 -10.11 14.51
C SER A 7 23.08 -8.60 14.36
N ASP A 8 23.36 -7.99 13.21
CA ASP A 8 23.05 -6.58 12.93
C ASP A 8 21.57 -6.35 12.57
N ILE A 9 20.87 -7.39 12.11
CA ILE A 9 19.49 -7.29 11.59
C ILE A 9 18.53 -6.62 12.59
N PRO A 10 18.47 -7.01 13.88
CA PRO A 10 17.57 -6.36 14.83
C PRO A 10 17.80 -4.86 14.96
N GLY A 11 19.07 -4.42 14.91
CA GLY A 11 19.44 -3.02 14.97
C GLY A 11 19.01 -2.24 13.72
N ILE A 12 19.11 -2.85 12.53
CA ILE A 12 18.63 -2.27 11.28
C ILE A 12 17.10 -2.12 11.31
N VAL A 13 16.38 -3.15 11.73
CA VAL A 13 14.92 -3.12 11.84
C VAL A 13 14.46 -2.04 12.82
N ALA A 14 15.11 -1.92 13.98
CA ALA A 14 14.78 -0.89 14.97
C ALA A 14 14.97 0.53 14.41
N GLN A 15 16.02 0.76 13.61
CA GLN A 15 16.25 2.04 12.95
C GLN A 15 15.18 2.36 11.89
N LEU A 16 14.78 1.37 11.09
CA LEU A 16 13.70 1.53 10.11
C LEU A 16 12.37 1.83 10.79
N ALA A 17 12.05 1.13 11.88
CA ALA A 17 10.84 1.37 12.67
C ALA A 17 10.82 2.80 13.25
N LYS A 18 11.97 3.29 13.72
CA LYS A 18 12.12 4.68 14.21
C LYS A 18 11.95 5.71 13.10
N ALA A 19 12.41 5.42 11.88
CA ALA A 19 12.32 6.31 10.73
C ALA A 19 10.92 6.35 10.10
N GLN A 20 10.12 5.30 10.27
CA GLN A 20 8.81 5.19 9.64
C GLN A 20 7.87 6.38 9.93
N PRO A 21 7.64 6.81 11.18
CA PRO A 21 6.72 7.92 11.43
C PRO A 21 7.08 9.21 10.68
N SER A 22 8.38 9.51 10.52
CA SER A 22 8.81 10.65 9.70
C SER A 22 8.59 10.44 8.21
N TRP A 23 8.83 9.23 7.70
CA TRP A 23 8.54 8.88 6.32
C TRP A 23 7.04 8.97 6.02
N GLU A 24 6.21 8.57 6.98
CA GLU A 24 4.77 8.60 6.86
C GLU A 24 4.26 10.03 6.71
N ARG A 25 4.69 10.92 7.61
CA ARG A 25 4.32 12.34 7.67
C ARG A 25 4.68 13.15 6.42
N LEU A 26 5.62 12.70 5.60
CA LEU A 26 5.94 13.37 4.34
C LEU A 26 4.75 13.40 3.37
N GLY A 27 3.82 12.46 3.51
CA GLY A 27 2.71 12.28 2.57
C GLY A 27 3.17 11.94 1.15
N PRO A 28 2.24 11.81 0.19
CA PRO A 28 2.56 11.44 -1.19
C PRO A 28 3.53 12.42 -1.86
N GLU A 29 3.33 13.72 -1.70
CA GLU A 29 4.15 14.76 -2.35
C GLU A 29 5.59 14.76 -1.83
N GLY A 30 5.78 14.74 -0.50
CA GLY A 30 7.11 14.72 0.11
C GLY A 30 7.88 13.44 -0.24
N ARG A 31 7.20 12.29 -0.30
CA ARG A 31 7.81 11.03 -0.77
C ARG A 31 8.16 11.12 -2.27
N GLY A 32 7.33 11.77 -3.08
CA GLY A 32 7.60 12.06 -4.50
C GLY A 32 8.88 12.86 -4.70
N GLN A 33 9.15 13.87 -3.86
CA GLN A 33 10.39 14.64 -3.91
C GLN A 33 11.64 13.80 -3.58
N VAL A 34 11.52 12.86 -2.64
CA VAL A 34 12.60 11.91 -2.33
C VAL A 34 12.90 11.02 -3.54
N LEU A 35 11.86 10.49 -4.18
CA LEU A 35 11.99 9.69 -5.39
C LEU A 35 12.56 10.49 -6.57
N ALA A 36 12.22 11.78 -6.69
CA ALA A 36 12.79 12.66 -7.71
C ALA A 36 14.30 12.86 -7.53
N ARG A 37 14.77 13.04 -6.28
CA ARG A 37 16.21 13.10 -5.99
C ARG A 37 16.91 11.77 -6.29
N PHE A 38 16.26 10.65 -5.99
CA PHE A 38 16.78 9.33 -6.32
C PHE A 38 16.86 9.12 -7.85
N ALA A 39 15.84 9.52 -8.60
CA ALA A 39 15.84 9.49 -10.06
C ALA A 39 16.99 10.31 -10.65
N GLN A 40 17.23 11.52 -10.14
CA GLN A 40 18.38 12.33 -10.56
C GLN A 40 19.71 11.61 -10.27
N TRP A 41 19.87 11.04 -9.07
CA TRP A 41 21.07 10.29 -8.73
C TRP A 41 21.28 9.08 -9.64
N LEU A 42 20.22 8.36 -10.02
CA LEU A 42 20.29 7.25 -10.97
C LEU A 42 20.80 7.73 -12.33
N ILE A 43 20.26 8.84 -12.85
CA ILE A 43 20.70 9.45 -14.11
C ILE A 43 22.20 9.75 -14.06
N ASP A 44 22.65 10.44 -13.00
CA ASP A 44 24.05 10.84 -12.81
C ASP A 44 25.01 9.63 -12.70
N ASN A 45 24.48 8.46 -12.30
CA ASN A 45 25.26 7.24 -12.06
C ASN A 45 25.02 6.13 -13.08
N THR A 46 24.24 6.38 -14.14
CA THR A 46 23.76 5.36 -15.10
C THR A 46 24.89 4.47 -15.60
N GLY A 47 25.95 5.06 -16.18
CA GLY A 47 27.05 4.29 -16.76
C GLY A 47 27.81 3.42 -15.74
N ARG A 48 27.94 3.90 -14.49
CA ARG A 48 28.58 3.11 -13.42
C ARG A 48 27.72 1.91 -13.04
N ILE A 49 26.41 2.12 -12.90
CA ILE A 49 25.48 1.06 -12.49
C ILE A 49 25.33 0.02 -13.61
N GLU A 50 25.18 0.45 -14.86
CA GLU A 50 25.09 -0.46 -16.02
C GLU A 50 26.35 -1.32 -16.17
N ALA A 51 27.55 -0.72 -16.02
CA ALA A 51 28.79 -1.47 -16.07
C ALA A 51 28.87 -2.55 -14.98
N GLN A 52 28.46 -2.22 -13.75
CA GLN A 52 28.44 -3.17 -12.64
C GLN A 52 27.39 -4.27 -12.86
N LEU A 53 26.18 -3.90 -13.27
CA LEU A 53 25.11 -4.84 -13.59
C LEU A 53 25.55 -5.87 -14.64
N ILE A 54 26.16 -5.40 -15.74
CA ILE A 54 26.65 -6.28 -16.81
C ILE A 54 27.74 -7.21 -16.28
N ALA A 55 28.67 -6.69 -15.48
CA ALA A 55 29.75 -7.48 -14.89
C ALA A 55 29.22 -8.57 -13.93
N GLU A 56 28.17 -8.28 -13.16
CA GLU A 56 27.59 -9.21 -12.17
C GLU A 56 26.63 -10.23 -12.79
N THR A 57 25.86 -9.81 -13.80
CA THR A 57 24.75 -10.62 -14.34
C THR A 57 25.06 -11.26 -15.69
N GLY A 58 26.09 -10.80 -16.41
CA GLY A 58 26.40 -11.24 -17.77
C GLY A 58 25.39 -10.79 -18.83
N LYS A 59 24.46 -9.88 -18.50
CA LYS A 59 23.51 -9.31 -19.46
C LYS A 59 24.24 -8.62 -20.63
N SER A 60 23.61 -8.64 -21.81
CA SER A 60 24.10 -7.85 -22.94
C SER A 60 24.04 -6.35 -22.62
N LYS A 61 24.80 -5.52 -23.35
CA LYS A 61 24.72 -4.06 -23.20
C LYS A 61 23.32 -3.52 -23.49
N ILE A 62 22.61 -4.14 -24.43
CA ILE A 62 21.24 -3.74 -24.79
C ILE A 62 20.29 -4.04 -23.64
N ASP A 63 20.38 -5.26 -23.08
CA ASP A 63 19.50 -5.66 -21.97
C ASP A 63 19.85 -4.93 -20.67
N GLY A 64 21.14 -4.68 -20.40
CA GLY A 64 21.56 -3.91 -19.22
C GLY A 64 21.16 -2.44 -19.31
N GLY A 65 21.18 -1.86 -20.51
CA GLY A 65 20.88 -0.44 -20.75
C GLY A 65 19.41 -0.06 -20.55
N ILE A 66 18.48 -1.01 -20.43
CA ILE A 66 17.06 -0.72 -20.22
C ILE A 66 16.67 -0.61 -18.74
N GLU A 67 17.49 -1.12 -17.82
CA GLU A 67 17.12 -1.24 -16.41
C GLU A 67 16.95 0.13 -15.74
N ILE A 68 17.90 1.04 -15.93
CA ILE A 68 17.82 2.40 -15.36
C ILE A 68 16.64 3.18 -15.98
N PRO A 69 16.47 3.25 -17.32
CA PRO A 69 15.26 3.84 -17.91
C PRO A 69 13.95 3.26 -17.37
N SER A 70 13.90 1.95 -17.11
CA SER A 70 12.71 1.28 -16.57
C SER A 70 12.39 1.73 -15.14
N ILE A 71 13.40 1.86 -14.27
CA ILE A 71 13.22 2.41 -12.92
C ILE A 71 12.75 3.87 -12.98
N LEU A 72 13.33 4.68 -13.87
CA LEU A 72 12.91 6.08 -14.06
C LEU A 72 11.46 6.17 -14.53
N ALA A 73 11.03 5.30 -15.43
CA ALA A 73 9.64 5.24 -15.89
C ALA A 73 8.67 4.85 -14.75
N ILE A 74 9.04 3.89 -13.90
CA ILE A 74 8.27 3.51 -12.71
C ILE A 74 8.13 4.73 -11.77
N ILE A 75 9.22 5.41 -11.46
CA ILE A 75 9.20 6.60 -10.60
C ILE A 75 8.30 7.68 -11.20
N ALA A 76 8.48 8.00 -12.48
CA ALA A 76 7.71 9.01 -13.19
C ALA A 76 6.21 8.67 -13.24
N TYR A 77 5.85 7.39 -13.27
CA TYR A 77 4.46 6.94 -13.26
C TYR A 77 3.83 7.02 -11.87
N TYR A 78 4.50 6.49 -10.84
CA TYR A 78 3.92 6.29 -9.51
C TYR A 78 4.03 7.53 -8.62
N ALA A 79 5.12 8.29 -8.67
CA ALA A 79 5.32 9.45 -7.80
C ALA A 79 4.18 10.49 -7.90
N PRO A 80 3.73 10.94 -9.09
CA PRO A 80 2.63 11.89 -9.19
C PRO A 80 1.25 11.29 -8.87
N LYS A 81 1.07 9.97 -9.03
CA LYS A 81 -0.19 9.27 -8.76
C LYS A 81 -0.33 8.79 -7.32
N ALA A 82 0.72 8.93 -6.51
CA ALA A 82 0.75 8.38 -5.16
C ALA A 82 -0.39 8.88 -4.27
N ALA A 83 -0.85 10.13 -4.45
CA ALA A 83 -1.98 10.67 -3.69
C ALA A 83 -3.29 9.95 -4.01
N GLU A 84 -3.54 9.68 -5.29
CA GLU A 84 -4.71 8.94 -5.75
C GLU A 84 -4.64 7.47 -5.29
N PHE A 85 -3.51 6.81 -5.52
CA PHE A 85 -3.33 5.39 -5.21
C PHE A 85 -3.34 5.07 -3.72
N LEU A 86 -2.99 6.04 -2.88
CA LEU A 86 -3.01 5.90 -1.42
C LEU A 86 -4.26 6.50 -0.78
N ALA A 87 -5.16 7.10 -1.56
CA ALA A 87 -6.42 7.60 -1.05
C ALA A 87 -7.23 6.43 -0.45
N PRO A 88 -7.98 6.65 0.64
CA PRO A 88 -8.92 5.67 1.15
C PRO A 88 -9.91 5.27 0.05
N GLU A 89 -10.04 3.97 -0.21
CA GLU A 89 -11.00 3.45 -1.17
C GLU A 89 -12.18 2.83 -0.40
N SER A 90 -13.39 3.36 -0.62
CA SER A 90 -14.61 2.76 -0.08
C SER A 90 -15.04 1.60 -0.98
N ARG A 91 -14.58 0.39 -0.66
CA ARG A 91 -15.13 -0.82 -1.27
C ARG A 91 -16.49 -1.10 -0.62
N PRO A 92 -17.62 -1.08 -1.35
CA PRO A 92 -18.88 -1.53 -0.79
C PRO A 92 -18.68 -2.96 -0.31
N ARG A 93 -18.84 -3.18 1.00
CA ARG A 93 -18.87 -4.53 1.56
C ARG A 93 -19.99 -5.24 0.83
N VAL A 94 -19.72 -6.41 0.25
CA VAL A 94 -20.77 -7.28 -0.32
C VAL A 94 -21.60 -7.95 0.81
N LEU A 95 -21.73 -7.28 1.95
CA LEU A 95 -22.47 -7.72 3.11
C LEU A 95 -23.19 -6.49 3.65
N ASP A 96 -24.44 -6.32 3.21
CA ASP A 96 -25.45 -5.63 3.99
C ASP A 96 -25.71 -6.48 5.25
N CYS A 97 -24.91 -6.24 6.28
CA CYS A 97 -25.26 -6.43 7.68
C CYS A 97 -24.65 -5.24 8.42
N HIS A 98 -25.52 -4.40 8.98
CA HIS A 98 -25.21 -3.07 9.51
C HIS A 98 -24.09 -3.06 10.57
N GLU A 99 -22.90 -2.63 10.19
CA GLU A 99 -21.96 -1.95 11.11
C GLU A 99 -20.93 -1.14 10.31
N HIS A 100 -20.76 0.15 10.64
CA HIS A 100 -19.85 1.08 9.98
C HIS A 100 -18.42 0.90 10.48
N GLN A 101 -17.58 0.17 9.72
CA GLN A 101 -16.12 0.16 9.93
C GLN A 101 -15.42 0.88 8.76
N GLU A 102 -14.65 1.95 9.03
CA GLU A 102 -13.73 2.60 8.09
C GLU A 102 -12.39 1.85 8.05
N ASP A 103 -11.93 1.47 6.86
CA ASP A 103 -10.65 0.76 6.67
C ASP A 103 -9.55 1.77 6.32
N HIS A 104 -8.87 2.29 7.33
CA HIS A 104 -7.63 3.03 7.10
C HIS A 104 -6.56 2.04 6.66
N ARG A 105 -6.07 2.18 5.42
CA ARG A 105 -4.96 1.38 4.93
C ARG A 105 -3.68 1.72 5.69
N ALA A 106 -3.48 1.07 6.83
CA ALA A 106 -2.26 1.16 7.61
C ALA A 106 -1.09 0.51 6.85
N PRO A 107 0.15 1.03 7.00
CA PRO A 107 1.32 0.37 6.44
C PRO A 107 1.49 -1.02 7.10
N ALA A 108 1.75 -2.04 6.30
CA ALA A 108 1.82 -3.44 6.75
C ALA A 108 2.85 -3.64 7.87
N ALA A 109 2.39 -4.10 9.04
CA ALA A 109 3.24 -4.54 10.14
C ALA A 109 3.84 -5.94 9.87
N PRO A 110 5.02 -6.27 10.41
CA PRO A 110 5.70 -7.53 10.13
C PRO A 110 4.99 -8.70 10.82
N GLN A 111 4.74 -9.76 10.05
CA GLN A 111 4.07 -10.97 10.54
C GLN A 111 5.05 -11.85 11.32
N GLY A 112 4.73 -12.13 12.58
CA GLY A 112 5.43 -13.13 13.38
C GLY A 112 4.69 -13.47 14.68
N GLY A 113 4.29 -14.75 14.80
CA GLY A 113 4.09 -15.42 16.09
C GLY A 113 2.66 -15.52 16.60
N GLY A 114 2.10 -16.73 16.58
CA GLY A 114 0.75 -17.03 17.05
C GLY A 114 0.57 -17.07 18.58
N GLY A 115 -0.69 -17.01 19.00
CA GLY A 115 -1.12 -17.19 20.39
C GLY A 115 -2.63 -17.05 20.51
N HIS A 116 -3.28 -18.15 20.86
CA HIS A 116 -4.73 -18.33 20.99
C HIS A 116 -5.29 -17.55 22.20
N LEU A 117 -6.31 -16.71 22.02
CA LEU A 117 -7.24 -16.36 23.11
C LEU A 117 -8.66 -16.22 22.54
N ALA A 118 -9.51 -17.18 22.91
CA ALA A 118 -10.95 -17.11 22.68
C ALA A 118 -11.54 -15.95 23.50
N VAL A 119 -12.30 -15.08 22.84
CA VAL A 119 -13.16 -14.10 23.52
C VAL A 119 -14.58 -14.68 23.50
N GLU A 120 -15.07 -15.07 24.68
CA GLU A 120 -16.50 -15.37 24.88
C GLU A 120 -17.33 -14.12 24.58
N LEU A 121 -18.32 -14.27 23.69
CA LEU A 121 -19.35 -13.26 23.45
C LEU A 121 -20.52 -13.55 24.39
N SER A 122 -20.56 -12.84 25.52
CA SER A 122 -21.79 -12.65 26.28
C SER A 122 -22.55 -11.48 25.66
N CYS A 123 -23.68 -11.74 24.99
CA CYS A 123 -24.60 -10.70 24.53
C CYS A 123 -25.86 -10.73 25.39
N GLY A 124 -26.00 -9.69 26.22
CA GLY A 124 -27.08 -9.49 27.17
C GLY A 124 -28.42 -9.20 26.50
N THR A 125 -29.47 -9.63 27.21
CA THR A 125 -30.88 -9.41 26.93
C THR A 125 -31.22 -7.90 26.89
N GLY A 126 -31.92 -7.44 25.84
CA GLY A 126 -32.45 -6.08 25.77
C GLY A 126 -33.46 -5.88 24.64
N LEU A 127 -34.70 -5.56 25.02
CA LEU A 127 -35.91 -5.38 24.22
C LEU A 127 -35.95 -4.11 23.35
N LEU A 128 -36.96 -4.06 22.46
CA LEU A 128 -37.48 -2.99 21.55
C LEU A 128 -37.11 -3.30 20.08
N GLY A 129 -37.98 -3.63 19.13
CA GLY A 129 -39.42 -3.46 18.97
C GLY A 129 -39.65 -2.90 17.55
N CYS A 130 -39.87 -3.76 16.54
CA CYS A 130 -40.12 -3.34 15.14
C CYS A 130 -41.58 -3.65 14.74
N ASP A 131 -42.30 -2.62 14.27
CA ASP A 131 -43.66 -2.71 13.72
C ASP A 131 -43.61 -2.82 12.18
N PRO A 132 -44.23 -3.83 11.55
CA PRO A 132 -44.26 -3.99 10.10
C PRO A 132 -45.58 -3.46 9.51
N SER A 133 -45.64 -2.16 9.21
CA SER A 133 -46.79 -1.58 8.49
C SER A 133 -46.44 -0.35 7.65
N THR A 134 -45.52 -0.48 6.69
CA THR A 134 -45.48 0.41 5.52
C THR A 134 -44.90 -0.31 4.31
N VAL A 135 -45.73 -1.18 3.70
CA VAL A 135 -45.49 -1.71 2.34
C VAL A 135 -46.75 -1.47 1.54
N GLY A 136 -46.69 -0.64 0.49
CA GLY A 136 -47.80 -0.47 -0.44
C GLY A 136 -47.61 0.68 -1.43
N GLY A 137 -47.60 0.33 -2.74
CA GLY A 137 -47.78 1.28 -3.85
C GLY A 137 -46.87 1.02 -5.05
N LEU A 138 -47.03 -0.10 -5.77
CA LEU A 138 -47.66 -0.23 -7.10
C LEU A 138 -46.81 0.25 -8.32
N PHE A 139 -46.40 -0.73 -9.10
CA PHE A 139 -45.99 -0.62 -10.51
C PHE A 139 -47.17 -0.16 -11.39
N SER A 140 -46.90 0.69 -12.38
CA SER A 140 -47.69 0.76 -13.62
C SER A 140 -46.76 1.06 -14.80
N LEU A 141 -46.77 0.17 -15.79
CA LEU A 141 -46.01 0.22 -17.06
C LEU A 141 -47.00 0.18 -18.22
N THR A 142 -47.04 1.23 -19.06
CA THR A 142 -47.34 1.27 -20.51
C THR A 142 -47.46 2.76 -20.93
N GLN A 143 -47.09 3.29 -22.09
CA GLN A 143 -46.30 2.92 -23.29
C GLN A 143 -46.26 4.19 -24.19
N ALA A 144 -45.31 4.28 -25.14
CA ALA A 144 -45.27 5.21 -26.29
C ALA A 144 -45.14 6.72 -25.95
N VAL A 145 -44.11 7.44 -26.38
CA VAL A 145 -43.59 7.70 -27.74
C VAL A 145 -42.06 7.88 -27.70
#